data_AF-A0A6G2G2N5-F1
#
_entry.id   AF-A0A6G2G2N5-F1
#
_cell.length_a   1.000
_cell.length_b   1.000
_cell.length_c   1.000
_cell.angle_alpha   90.00
_cell.angle_beta   90.00
_cell.angle_gamma   90.00
#
_symmetry.space_group_name_H-M   'P 1'
#
loop_
_entity.id
_entity.type
_entity.pdbx_description
1 polymer ?
#
loop_
_entity_poly.entity_id
_entity_poly.type
_entity_poly.pdbx_seq_one_letter_code
_entity_poly.pdbx_strand_id
1 'polypeptide(L)'
;MTRGEKRWVVPADDYLDPRTALFVGGFVAFLFWFAGGLAYVAAGEVLPTVRTFALVFAGLGFVFLGGGAVVALVLRWRAGD
;
A
#
# COMPACT_ATOMS: atom_id res chain seq x y z
N MET A 1 0.71 -47.94 6.20
CA MET A 1 0.43 -46.64 6.86
C MET A 1 1.67 -45.76 6.72
N THR A 2 1.78 -44.99 5.65
CA THR A 2 2.81 -43.94 5.51
C THR A 2 2.15 -42.61 5.84
N ARG A 3 2.57 -42.03 6.97
CA ARG A 3 2.08 -40.77 7.50
C ARG A 3 2.55 -39.65 6.56
N GLY A 4 1.68 -39.28 5.62
CA GLY A 4 1.92 -38.18 4.69
C GLY A 4 2.27 -36.90 5.44
N GLU A 5 3.46 -36.41 5.16
CA GLU A 5 3.98 -35.12 5.60
C GLU A 5 2.95 -34.05 5.25
N LYS A 6 2.32 -33.44 6.28
CA LYS A 6 1.46 -32.28 6.09
C LYS A 6 2.36 -31.14 5.65
N ARG A 7 2.54 -30.97 4.34
CA ARG A 7 3.15 -29.79 3.75
C ARG A 7 2.31 -28.61 4.20
N TRP A 8 2.82 -27.82 5.14
CA TRP A 8 2.23 -26.56 5.59
C TRP A 8 2.36 -25.53 4.47
N VAL A 9 1.65 -25.76 3.36
CA VAL A 9 1.43 -24.73 2.35
C VAL A 9 0.32 -23.88 2.92
N VAL A 10 0.68 -22.79 3.60
CA VAL A 10 -0.27 -21.70 3.83
C VAL A 10 -0.64 -21.23 2.42
N PRO A 11 -1.90 -21.38 1.98
CA PRO A 11 -2.32 -20.91 0.67
C PRO A 11 -1.98 -19.42 0.60
N ALA A 12 -1.25 -18.98 -0.43
CA ALA A 12 -0.91 -17.57 -0.60
C ALA A 12 -2.18 -16.68 -0.64
N ASP A 13 -3.29 -17.31 -1.00
CA ASP A 13 -4.67 -16.87 -0.98
C ASP A 13 -5.08 -16.24 0.37
N ASP A 14 -4.55 -16.75 1.50
CA ASP A 14 -4.87 -16.24 2.84
C ASP A 14 -4.39 -14.80 3.07
N TYR A 15 -3.38 -14.35 2.31
CA TYR A 15 -2.85 -12.97 2.38
C TYR A 15 -3.51 -12.02 1.35
N LEU A 16 -4.35 -12.55 0.46
CA LEU A 16 -5.02 -11.82 -0.64
C LEU A 16 -6.45 -11.45 -0.25
N ASP A 17 -6.64 -10.92 0.95
CA ASP A 17 -7.94 -10.46 1.43
C ASP A 17 -8.14 -8.93 1.26
N PRO A 18 -9.40 -8.45 1.11
CA PRO A 18 -9.68 -7.03 0.93
C PRO A 18 -9.18 -6.13 2.07
N ARG A 19 -9.15 -6.61 3.31
CA ARG A 19 -8.68 -5.81 4.46
C ARG A 19 -7.17 -5.65 4.40
N THR A 20 -6.43 -6.72 4.08
CA THR A 20 -4.98 -6.64 3.88
C THR A 20 -4.64 -5.71 2.72
N ALA A 21 -5.37 -5.76 1.61
CA ALA A 21 -5.16 -4.84 0.47
C ALA A 21 -5.37 -3.36 0.86
N LEU A 22 -6.44 -3.05 1.62
CA LEU A 22 -6.67 -1.70 2.14
C LEU A 22 -5.60 -1.27 3.15
N PHE A 23 -5.19 -2.18 4.04
CA PHE A 23 -4.16 -1.91 5.03
C PHE A 23 -2.82 -1.60 4.37
N VAL A 24 -2.36 -2.45 3.46
CA VAL A 24 -1.08 -2.25 2.75
C VAL A 24 -1.12 -0.98 1.93
N GLY A 25 -2.18 -0.76 1.13
CA GLY A 25 -2.34 0.46 0.34
C GLY A 25 -2.35 1.72 1.19
N GLY A 26 -3.13 1.71 2.28
CA GLY A 26 -3.22 2.84 3.22
C GLY A 26 -1.93 3.10 4.00
N PHE A 27 -1.26 2.03 4.45
CA PHE A 27 0.01 2.13 5.17
C PHE A 27 1.13 2.69 4.28
N VAL A 28 1.28 2.15 3.06
CA VAL A 28 2.25 2.67 2.09
C VAL A 28 1.92 4.12 1.73
N ALA A 29 0.65 4.44 1.50
CA ALA A 29 0.20 5.81 1.26
C ALA A 29 0.59 6.78 2.38
N PHE A 30 0.40 6.35 3.63
CA PHE A 30 0.78 7.12 4.81
C PHE A 30 2.29 7.37 4.88
N LEU A 31 3.13 6.37 4.61
CA LEU A 31 4.59 6.55 4.58
C LEU A 31 5.02 7.58 3.53
N PHE A 32 4.43 7.52 2.35
CA PHE A 32 4.70 8.46 1.26
C PHE A 32 4.24 9.88 1.59
N TRP A 33 3.04 10.02 2.16
CA TRP A 33 2.55 11.31 2.66
C TRP A 33 3.49 11.87 3.73
N PHE A 34 3.87 11.04 4.70
CA PHE A 34 4.74 11.44 5.80
C PHE A 34 6.12 11.87 5.30
N ALA A 35 6.73 11.10 4.40
CA ALA A 35 7.99 11.45 3.76
C ALA A 35 7.89 12.76 2.95
N GLY A 36 6.81 12.95 2.19
CA GLY A 36 6.52 14.18 1.47
C GLY A 36 6.37 15.38 2.41
N GLY A 37 5.65 15.21 3.52
CA GLY A 37 5.50 16.24 4.55
C GLY A 37 6.83 16.62 5.20
N LEU A 38 7.67 15.65 5.55
CA LEU A 38 9.02 15.90 6.06
C LEU A 38 9.89 16.63 5.03
N ALA A 39 9.86 16.21 3.77
CA ALA A 39 10.59 16.88 2.70
C ALA A 39 10.11 18.32 2.50
N TYR A 40 8.80 18.56 2.59
CA TYR A 40 8.21 19.90 2.49
C TYR A 40 8.67 20.82 3.63
N VAL A 41 8.63 20.31 4.87
CA VAL A 41 9.06 21.07 6.06
C VAL A 41 10.58 21.31 6.04
N ALA A 42 11.36 20.31 5.64
CA ALA A 42 12.82 20.41 5.59
C ALA A 42 13.32 21.32 4.45
N ALA A 43 12.58 21.45 3.34
CA ALA A 43 12.97 22.26 2.20
C ALA A 43 13.03 23.78 2.50
N GLY A 44 12.17 24.26 3.41
CA GLY A 44 11.93 25.70 3.57
C GLY A 44 11.57 26.41 2.25
N GLU A 45 11.76 27.74 2.19
CA GLU A 45 11.61 28.55 0.97
C GLU A 45 12.79 28.38 -0.02
N VAL A 46 13.83 27.63 0.35
CA VAL A 46 15.17 27.77 -0.25
C VAL A 46 15.41 26.82 -1.43
N LEU A 47 14.79 25.64 -1.45
CA LEU A 47 15.05 24.60 -2.45
C LEU A 47 13.78 24.16 -3.19
N PRO A 48 13.45 24.81 -4.33
CA PRO A 48 12.26 24.47 -5.14
C PRO A 48 12.22 22.99 -5.53
N THR A 49 13.38 22.40 -5.81
CA THR A 49 13.52 20.98 -6.17
C THR A 49 13.00 20.06 -5.07
N VAL A 50 13.32 20.34 -3.79
CA VAL A 50 12.89 19.51 -2.66
C VAL A 50 11.38 19.61 -2.45
N ARG A 51 10.80 20.80 -2.69
CA ARG A 51 9.35 21.01 -2.68
C ARG A 51 8.64 20.21 -3.79
N THR A 52 9.23 20.12 -4.98
CA THR A 52 8.73 19.25 -6.06
C THR A 52 8.78 17.78 -5.65
N PHE A 53 9.88 17.32 -5.05
CA PHE A 53 9.96 15.94 -4.53
C PHE A 53 8.88 15.65 -3.48
N ALA A 54 8.61 16.59 -2.57
CA ALA A 54 7.54 16.45 -1.58
C ALA A 54 6.17 16.22 -2.22
N LEU A 55 5.85 16.96 -3.29
CA LEU A 55 4.60 16.79 -4.05
C LEU A 55 4.56 15.44 -4.78
N VAL A 56 5.68 14.99 -5.35
CA VAL A 56 5.79 13.67 -5.99
C VAL A 56 5.55 12.55 -4.97
N PHE A 57 6.16 12.63 -3.79
CA PHE A 57 5.95 11.66 -2.72
C PHE A 57 4.49 11.64 -2.26
N ALA A 58 3.88 12.82 -2.03
CA ALA A 58 2.46 12.90 -1.70
C ALA A 58 1.57 12.28 -2.79
N GLY A 59 1.86 12.56 -4.06
CA GLY A 59 1.16 11.98 -5.22
C GLY A 59 1.28 10.46 -5.29
N LEU A 60 2.49 9.91 -5.07
CA LEU A 60 2.70 8.46 -4.97
C LEU A 60 1.86 7.86 -3.85
N GLY A 61 1.75 8.55 -2.71
CA GLY A 61 0.88 8.10 -1.62
C GLY A 61 -0.57 7.92 -2.06
N PHE A 62 -1.14 8.90 -2.77
CA PHE A 62 -2.50 8.79 -3.33
C PHE A 62 -2.64 7.64 -4.33
N VAL A 63 -1.61 7.38 -5.15
CA VAL A 63 -1.61 6.23 -6.09
C VAL A 63 -1.68 4.91 -5.34
N PHE A 64 -0.90 4.74 -4.27
CA PHE A 64 -0.95 3.51 -3.46
C PHE A 64 -2.27 3.36 -2.70
N LEU A 65 -2.84 4.45 -2.20
CA LEU A 65 -4.16 4.44 -1.56
C LEU A 65 -5.26 4.02 -2.55
N GLY A 66 -5.27 4.63 -3.74
CA GLY A 66 -6.20 4.31 -4.80
C GLY A 66 -6.03 2.88 -5.31
N GLY A 67 -4.79 2.43 -5.53
CA GLY A 67 -4.47 1.07 -5.94
C GLY A 67 -4.96 0.03 -4.92
N GLY A 68 -4.70 0.25 -3.63
CA GLY A 68 -5.21 -0.62 -2.55
C GLY A 68 -6.74 -0.66 -2.50
N ALA A 69 -7.40 0.49 -2.66
CA ALA A 69 -8.87 0.57 -2.72
C ALA A 69 -9.45 -0.18 -3.93
N VAL A 70 -8.84 -0.04 -5.11
CA VAL A 70 -9.26 -0.76 -6.32
C VAL A 70 -9.08 -2.26 -6.14
N VAL A 71 -7.92 -2.72 -5.64
CA VAL A 71 -7.67 -4.14 -5.39
C VAL A 71 -8.68 -4.71 -4.39
N ALA A 72 -8.93 -4.01 -3.28
CA ALA A 72 -9.91 -4.43 -2.29
C ALA A 72 -11.34 -4.51 -2.85
N LEU A 73 -11.71 -3.56 -3.71
CA LEU A 73 -13.00 -3.57 -4.40
C LEU A 73 -13.11 -4.79 -5.32
N VAL A 74 -12.09 -5.06 -6.13
CA VAL A 74 -12.04 -6.22 -7.04
C VAL A 74 -12.12 -7.54 -6.27
N LEU A 75 -11.36 -7.68 -5.18
CA LEU A 75 -11.38 -8.88 -4.33
C LEU A 75 -12.75 -9.08 -3.68
N ARG A 76 -13.40 -7.99 -3.23
CA ARG A 76 -14.75 -8.04 -2.67
C ARG A 76 -15.78 -8.47 -3.70
N TRP A 77 -15.67 -8.01 -4.94
CA TRP A 77 -16.57 -8.42 -6.02
C TRP A 77 -16.42 -9.91 -6.33
N ARG A 78 -15.17 -10.41 -6.42
CA ARG A 78 -14.90 -11.84 -6.68
C ARG A 78 -15.29 -12.78 -5.56
N ALA A 79 -15.39 -12.32 -4.32
CA ALA A 79 -15.81 -13.13 -3.18
C ALA A 79 -17.34 -13.19 -3.01
N GLY A 80 -18.09 -12.38 -3.76
CA GLY A 80 -19.55 -12.33 -3.73
C GLY A 80 -20.26 -13.14 -4.82
N ASP A 81 -19.51 -13.64 -5.81
CA ASP A 81 -19.93 -14.62 -6.83
C ASP A 81 -19.57 -16.05 -6.38
#